data_AF-A0A965EE74-F1
#
_entry.id   AF-A0A965EE74-F1
#
_cell.length_a   1.000
_cell.length_b   1.000
_cell.length_c   1.000
_cell.angle_alpha   90.00
_cell.angle_beta   90.00
_cell.angle_gamma   90.00
#
_symmetry.space_group_name_H-M   'P 1'
#
loop_
_entity.id
_entity.type
_entity.pdbx_description
1 polymer ?
#
loop_
_entity_poly.entity_id
_entity_poly.type
_entity_poly.pdbx_seq_one_letter_code
_entity_poly.pdbx_strand_id
1 'polypeptide(L)'
;MDSGDRAQPLALRVPDVYSAYELWVNGDLIGRNGIVGSSKESSKPQWKPATYYFQSSKDTLDIVITLSNFYHYRTGINTPLILGTAEQLKKSTNRTELSNVILLSGLLILALLGVAFYIKRGSTQYVLYALLCFSWIIRAAFSNHYQIVQWFENINWHFLVRTEYISLYLSTLFGSLLVGSLFPKEVSKVFRMIYIIACVSFTVFTLVAAPLLFTAYIQLYLGLSTILLISILVVVAKAYSESRE
;
A
#
# COMPACT_ATOMS: atom_id res chain seq x y z
N MET A 1 -17.27 -48.06 15.48
CA MET A 1 -18.11 -46.93 15.06
C MET A 1 -17.19 -45.89 14.50
N ASP A 2 -17.22 -45.80 13.18
CA ASP A 2 -16.29 -45.07 12.33
C ASP A 2 -16.56 -43.57 12.45
N SER A 3 -15.80 -42.86 13.28
CA SER A 3 -15.78 -41.40 13.29
C SER A 3 -15.03 -40.95 12.04
N GLY A 4 -15.71 -41.01 10.90
CA GLY A 4 -15.19 -40.59 9.60
C GLY A 4 -14.50 -39.23 9.75
N ASP A 5 -13.20 -39.25 9.54
CA ASP A 5 -12.29 -38.13 9.66
C ASP A 5 -12.68 -37.07 8.63
N ARG A 6 -13.63 -36.21 9.01
CA ARG A 6 -14.17 -35.18 8.12
C ARG A 6 -13.04 -34.21 7.86
N ALA A 7 -12.55 -34.22 6.62
CA ALA A 7 -11.61 -33.22 6.13
C ALA A 7 -12.09 -31.84 6.60
N GLN A 8 -11.22 -31.13 7.33
CA GLN A 8 -11.57 -29.84 7.87
C GLN A 8 -11.35 -28.78 6.77
N PRO A 9 -12.32 -27.88 6.54
CA PRO A 9 -12.14 -26.78 5.61
C PRO A 9 -11.09 -25.81 6.17
N LEU A 10 -9.89 -25.89 5.62
CA LEU A 10 -8.78 -25.02 5.95
C LEU A 10 -8.64 -23.91 4.91
N ALA A 11 -7.95 -22.87 5.32
CA ALA A 11 -7.55 -21.80 4.43
C ALA A 11 -6.14 -21.33 4.75
N LEU A 12 -5.38 -21.02 3.71
CA LEU A 12 -4.08 -20.38 3.80
C LEU A 12 -4.16 -19.01 3.15
N ARG A 13 -3.93 -17.96 3.93
CA ARG A 13 -3.75 -16.60 3.41
C ARG A 13 -2.28 -16.42 3.03
N VAL A 14 -2.07 -16.20 1.74
CA VAL A 14 -0.79 -15.73 1.22
C VAL A 14 -0.82 -14.21 1.23
N PRO A 15 0.14 -13.55 1.89
CA PRO A 15 0.19 -12.10 1.90
C PRO A 15 0.60 -11.56 0.53
N ASP A 16 0.82 -10.26 0.47
CA ASP A 16 1.36 -9.63 -0.71
C ASP A 16 2.76 -10.17 -1.05
N VAL A 17 2.86 -10.72 -2.27
CA VAL A 17 4.13 -11.10 -2.89
C VAL A 17 4.32 -10.20 -4.09
N TYR A 18 5.47 -9.51 -4.14
CA TYR A 18 5.72 -8.43 -5.09
C TYR A 18 5.80 -8.86 -6.58
N SER A 19 5.97 -10.16 -6.87
CA SER A 19 6.15 -10.67 -8.24
C SER A 19 5.25 -11.88 -8.54
N ALA A 20 5.78 -13.11 -8.61
CA ALA A 20 4.98 -14.27 -8.99
C ALA A 20 5.24 -15.45 -8.04
N TYR A 21 4.18 -16.21 -7.73
CA TYR A 21 4.28 -17.42 -6.95
C TYR A 21 3.32 -18.52 -7.39
N GLU A 22 3.71 -19.75 -7.06
CA GLU A 22 2.84 -20.93 -7.02
C GLU A 22 2.81 -21.47 -5.60
N LEU A 23 1.62 -21.82 -5.14
CA LEU A 23 1.37 -22.38 -3.82
C LEU A 23 0.89 -23.83 -3.98
N TRP A 24 1.64 -24.73 -3.39
CA TRP A 24 1.37 -26.15 -3.37
C TRP A 24 1.13 -26.59 -1.92
N VAL A 25 0.09 -27.42 -1.72
CA VAL A 25 -0.20 -28.03 -0.42
C VAL A 25 -0.37 -29.53 -0.64
N ASN A 26 0.41 -30.33 0.10
CA ASN A 26 0.42 -31.79 -0.01
C ASN A 26 0.67 -32.32 -1.44
N GLY A 27 1.43 -31.56 -2.25
CA GLY A 27 1.70 -31.88 -3.66
C GLY A 27 0.68 -31.34 -4.65
N ASP A 28 -0.45 -30.80 -4.19
CA ASP A 28 -1.49 -30.22 -5.04
C ASP A 28 -1.30 -28.72 -5.21
N LEU A 29 -1.37 -28.22 -6.44
CA LEU A 29 -1.36 -26.79 -6.72
C LEU A 29 -2.70 -26.18 -6.31
N ILE A 30 -2.71 -25.42 -5.21
CA ILE A 30 -3.92 -24.80 -4.68
C ILE A 30 -4.05 -23.32 -5.06
N GLY A 31 -2.96 -22.69 -5.52
CA GLY A 31 -2.96 -21.26 -5.79
C GLY A 31 -1.81 -20.78 -6.67
N ARG A 32 -2.08 -19.73 -7.43
CA ARG A 32 -1.08 -18.99 -8.22
C ARG A 32 -1.34 -17.49 -8.12
N ASN A 33 -0.28 -16.71 -8.23
CA ASN A 33 -0.31 -15.28 -8.46
C ASN A 33 0.77 -14.99 -9.52
N GLY A 34 0.34 -14.58 -10.71
CA GLY A 34 1.23 -14.44 -11.86
C GLY A 34 1.69 -15.78 -12.45
N ILE A 35 2.77 -15.73 -13.23
CA ILE A 35 3.41 -16.90 -13.84
C ILE A 35 4.84 -17.00 -13.31
N VAL A 36 5.17 -18.11 -12.65
CA VAL A 36 6.53 -18.39 -12.19
C VAL A 36 7.38 -18.85 -13.37
N GLY A 37 8.58 -18.29 -13.50
CA GLY A 37 9.53 -18.61 -14.57
C GLY A 37 10.97 -18.62 -14.08
N SER A 38 11.85 -19.28 -14.83
CA SER A 38 13.29 -19.31 -14.58
C SER A 38 14.04 -18.11 -15.18
N SER A 39 13.35 -17.29 -15.98
CA SER A 39 13.88 -16.07 -16.58
C SER A 39 12.84 -14.94 -16.53
N LYS A 40 13.26 -13.71 -16.81
CA LYS A 40 12.38 -12.54 -16.85
C LYS A 40 11.29 -12.66 -17.92
N GLU A 41 11.61 -13.27 -19.04
CA GLU A 41 10.74 -13.46 -20.21
C GLU A 41 9.69 -14.56 -19.97
N SER A 42 10.04 -15.57 -19.18
CA SER A 42 9.15 -16.68 -18.80
C SER A 42 8.33 -16.39 -17.53
N SER A 43 8.60 -15.28 -16.84
CA SER A 43 7.90 -14.86 -15.62
C SER A 43 6.94 -13.69 -15.89
N LYS A 44 5.75 -13.74 -15.28
CA LYS A 44 4.79 -12.62 -15.30
C LYS A 44 4.42 -12.24 -13.87
N PRO A 45 4.74 -11.01 -13.42
CA PRO A 45 4.43 -10.58 -12.06
C PRO A 45 2.93 -10.26 -11.93
N GLN A 46 2.37 -10.56 -10.76
CA GLN A 46 1.02 -10.14 -10.40
C GLN A 46 1.01 -9.85 -8.90
N TRP A 47 0.29 -8.81 -8.51
CA TRP A 47 0.29 -8.35 -7.12
C TRP A 47 -1.11 -8.49 -6.53
N LYS A 48 -1.46 -9.71 -6.13
CA LYS A 48 -2.78 -10.04 -5.61
C LYS A 48 -2.65 -10.89 -4.34
N PRO A 49 -2.83 -10.30 -3.14
CA PRO A 49 -3.02 -11.07 -1.92
C PRO A 49 -4.24 -11.98 -2.08
N ALA A 50 -4.12 -13.22 -1.61
CA ALA A 50 -5.17 -14.22 -1.81
C ALA A 50 -5.30 -15.14 -0.61
N THR A 51 -6.53 -15.61 -0.38
CA THR A 51 -6.81 -16.68 0.57
C THR A 51 -7.23 -17.91 -0.23
N TYR A 52 -6.48 -18.99 -0.10
CA TYR A 52 -6.74 -20.25 -0.78
C TYR A 52 -7.39 -21.21 0.20
N TYR A 53 -8.51 -21.81 -0.23
CA TYR A 53 -9.29 -22.73 0.56
C TYR A 53 -9.01 -24.16 0.09
N PHE A 54 -8.76 -25.06 1.02
CA PHE A 54 -8.47 -26.46 0.72
C PHE A 54 -8.98 -27.36 1.83
N GLN A 55 -9.05 -28.65 1.53
CA GLN A 55 -9.44 -29.69 2.46
C GLN A 55 -8.21 -30.53 2.79
N SER A 56 -8.03 -30.89 4.05
CA SER A 56 -7.00 -31.84 4.45
C SER A 56 -7.55 -32.75 5.55
N SER A 57 -7.29 -34.05 5.41
CA SER A 57 -7.44 -35.05 6.47
C SER A 57 -6.10 -35.43 7.12
N LYS A 58 -4.99 -34.83 6.66
CA LYS A 58 -3.67 -35.07 7.25
C LYS A 58 -3.46 -34.18 8.49
N ASP A 59 -2.79 -34.73 9.50
CA ASP A 59 -2.32 -34.00 10.69
C ASP A 59 -1.17 -33.04 10.39
N THR A 60 -0.43 -33.33 9.31
CA THR A 60 0.75 -32.60 8.86
C THR A 60 0.52 -32.08 7.44
N LEU A 61 0.76 -30.79 7.24
CA LEU A 61 0.68 -30.14 5.93
C LEU A 61 2.08 -29.91 5.38
N ASP A 62 2.33 -30.37 4.15
CA ASP A 62 3.49 -29.95 3.36
C ASP A 62 3.09 -28.74 2.52
N ILE A 63 3.70 -27.57 2.77
CA ILE A 63 3.39 -26.32 2.09
C ILE A 63 4.63 -25.85 1.33
N VAL A 64 4.55 -25.85 0.01
CA VAL A 64 5.64 -25.40 -0.86
C VAL A 64 5.20 -24.15 -1.62
N ILE A 65 5.99 -23.07 -1.48
CA ILE A 65 5.79 -21.85 -2.26
C ILE A 65 7.00 -21.66 -3.17
N THR A 66 6.75 -21.68 -4.47
CA THR A 66 7.77 -21.41 -5.49
C THR A 66 7.61 -19.97 -5.95
N LEU A 67 8.71 -19.20 -5.96
CA LEU A 67 8.71 -17.77 -6.23
C LEU A 67 9.63 -17.45 -7.42
N SER A 68 9.22 -16.49 -8.25
CA SER A 68 10.13 -15.84 -9.21
C SER A 68 9.97 -14.32 -9.15
N ASN A 69 11.09 -13.61 -9.10
CA ASN A 69 11.11 -12.16 -9.02
C ASN A 69 12.21 -11.57 -9.89
N PHE A 70 11.82 -10.98 -11.02
CA PHE A 70 12.70 -10.27 -11.95
C PHE A 70 12.36 -8.79 -12.09
N TYR A 71 11.33 -8.32 -11.39
CA TYR A 71 10.71 -7.01 -11.63
C TYR A 71 10.75 -6.09 -10.40
N HIS A 72 10.89 -6.61 -9.18
CA HIS A 72 10.83 -5.82 -7.96
C HIS A 72 12.09 -5.99 -7.10
N TYR A 73 12.58 -4.92 -6.46
CA TYR A 73 13.80 -4.98 -5.65
C TYR A 73 13.65 -5.87 -4.41
N ARG A 74 12.51 -5.77 -3.72
CA ARG A 74 12.21 -6.65 -2.58
C ARG A 74 11.85 -8.04 -3.08
N THR A 75 12.46 -9.06 -2.48
CA THR A 75 12.22 -10.47 -2.74
C THR A 75 11.58 -11.17 -1.54
N GLY A 76 11.18 -12.42 -1.74
CA GLY A 76 10.63 -13.27 -0.70
C GLY A 76 9.25 -12.86 -0.19
N ILE A 77 8.82 -13.55 0.85
CA ILE A 77 7.57 -13.32 1.56
C ILE A 77 7.90 -12.49 2.80
N ASN A 78 7.52 -11.22 2.81
CA ASN A 78 7.91 -10.26 3.85
C ASN A 78 6.90 -10.15 5.01
N THR A 79 5.78 -10.85 4.87
CA THR A 79 4.66 -10.87 5.82
C THR A 79 4.33 -12.33 6.14
N PRO A 80 3.85 -12.69 7.35
CA PRO A 80 3.55 -14.09 7.65
C PRO A 80 2.45 -14.70 6.77
N LEU A 81 2.61 -15.98 6.42
CA LEU A 81 1.53 -16.83 5.93
C LEU A 81 0.60 -17.12 7.11
N ILE A 82 -0.72 -17.06 6.88
CA ILE A 82 -1.69 -17.32 7.94
C ILE A 82 -2.50 -18.57 7.57
N LEU A 83 -2.34 -19.63 8.35
CA LEU A 83 -3.17 -20.83 8.29
C LEU A 83 -4.29 -20.72 9.34
N GLY A 84 -5.49 -21.14 8.97
CA GLY A 84 -6.59 -21.28 9.92
C GLY A 84 -7.80 -21.95 9.27
N THR A 85 -8.92 -21.97 9.97
CA THR A 85 -10.16 -22.50 9.37
C THR A 85 -10.67 -21.56 8.29
N ALA A 86 -11.38 -22.11 7.31
CA ALA A 86 -12.00 -21.32 6.25
C ALA A 86 -12.88 -20.18 6.80
N GLU A 87 -13.60 -20.44 7.89
CA GLU A 87 -14.44 -19.46 8.55
C GLU A 87 -13.64 -18.35 9.23
N GLN A 88 -12.57 -18.69 9.96
CA GLN A 88 -11.70 -17.71 10.62
C GLN A 88 -11.06 -16.75 9.61
N LEU A 89 -10.56 -17.29 8.50
CA LEU A 89 -9.93 -16.47 7.47
C LEU A 89 -10.97 -15.65 6.70
N LYS A 90 -12.14 -16.21 6.39
CA LYS A 90 -13.23 -15.45 5.77
C LYS A 90 -13.69 -14.28 6.66
N LYS A 91 -13.89 -14.52 7.95
CA LYS A 91 -14.29 -13.47 8.91
C LYS A 91 -13.24 -12.37 9.02
N SER A 92 -11.95 -12.73 9.08
CA SER A 92 -10.88 -11.73 9.13
C SER A 92 -10.75 -10.94 7.82
N THR A 93 -10.89 -11.58 6.65
CA THR A 93 -10.93 -10.87 5.35
C THR A 93 -12.08 -9.85 5.34
N ASN A 94 -13.29 -10.28 5.70
CA ASN A 94 -14.46 -9.39 5.74
C ASN A 94 -14.26 -8.18 6.68
N ARG A 95 -13.61 -8.39 7.83
CA ARG A 95 -13.31 -7.31 8.78
C ARG A 95 -12.30 -6.32 8.19
N THR A 96 -11.26 -6.81 7.53
CA THR A 96 -10.30 -5.96 6.81
C THR A 96 -10.96 -5.15 5.72
N GLU A 97 -11.78 -5.77 4.87
CA GLU A 97 -12.51 -5.07 3.80
C GLU A 97 -13.46 -4.00 4.36
N LEU A 98 -14.20 -4.31 5.41
CA LEU A 98 -15.08 -3.33 6.06
C LEU A 98 -14.28 -2.14 6.61
N SER A 99 -13.16 -2.41 7.27
CA SER A 99 -12.32 -1.36 7.87
C SER A 99 -11.75 -0.42 6.80
N ASN A 100 -11.35 -0.99 5.67
CA ASN A 100 -10.85 -0.23 4.55
C ASN A 100 -11.94 0.58 3.83
N VAL A 101 -13.16 0.03 3.63
CA VAL A 101 -14.30 0.77 3.08
C VAL A 101 -14.64 1.97 3.97
N ILE A 102 -14.63 1.79 5.29
CA ILE A 102 -14.84 2.89 6.25
C ILE A 102 -13.75 3.95 6.09
N LEU A 103 -12.47 3.56 6.00
CA LEU A 103 -11.36 4.48 5.81
C LEU A 103 -11.51 5.29 4.51
N LEU A 104 -11.77 4.63 3.38
CA LEU A 104 -11.93 5.29 2.09
C LEU A 104 -13.14 6.24 2.08
N SER A 105 -14.26 5.82 2.67
CA SER A 105 -15.46 6.64 2.78
C SER A 105 -15.21 7.88 3.65
N GLY A 106 -14.53 7.71 4.79
CA GLY A 106 -14.16 8.82 5.67
C GLY A 106 -13.23 9.82 4.98
N LEU A 107 -12.19 9.33 4.30
CA LEU A 107 -11.28 10.18 3.53
C LEU A 107 -12.00 10.91 2.39
N LEU A 108 -12.95 10.27 1.72
CA LEU A 108 -13.76 10.88 0.67
C LEU A 108 -14.62 12.02 1.23
N ILE A 109 -15.28 11.82 2.37
CA ILE A 109 -16.04 12.89 3.04
C ILE A 109 -15.13 14.06 3.39
N LEU A 110 -13.94 13.82 3.95
CA LEU A 110 -12.98 14.87 4.27
C LEU A 110 -12.50 15.62 3.02
N ALA A 111 -12.23 14.90 1.91
CA ALA A 111 -11.85 15.52 0.65
C ALA A 111 -12.96 16.44 0.11
N LEU A 112 -14.21 15.98 0.13
CA LEU A 112 -15.38 16.75 -0.29
C LEU A 112 -15.62 17.98 0.60
N LEU A 113 -15.41 17.86 1.92
CA LEU A 113 -15.45 19.00 2.84
C LEU A 113 -14.38 20.03 2.50
N GLY A 114 -13.16 19.60 2.19
CA GLY A 114 -12.08 20.47 1.71
C GLY A 114 -12.50 21.26 0.46
N VAL A 115 -13.09 20.58 -0.53
CA VAL A 115 -13.60 21.23 -1.75
C VAL A 115 -14.73 22.21 -1.43
N ALA A 116 -15.69 21.84 -0.58
CA ALA A 116 -16.78 22.71 -0.18
C ALA A 116 -16.29 23.98 0.55
N PHE A 117 -15.31 23.84 1.45
CA PHE A 117 -14.70 24.98 2.12
C PHE A 117 -13.90 25.86 1.17
N TYR A 118 -13.24 25.28 0.17
CA TYR A 118 -12.61 26.06 -0.89
C TYR A 118 -13.64 26.88 -1.67
N ILE A 119 -14.76 26.30 -2.09
CA ILE A 119 -15.83 27.03 -2.80
C ILE A 119 -16.37 28.19 -1.94
N LYS A 120 -16.52 27.98 -0.63
CA LYS A 120 -17.06 29.01 0.27
C LYS A 120 -16.06 30.11 0.64
N ARG A 121 -14.78 29.78 0.81
CA ARG A 121 -13.77 30.69 1.40
C ARG A 121 -12.63 31.07 0.43
N GLY A 122 -12.50 30.40 -0.72
CA GLY A 122 -11.48 30.68 -1.73
C GLY A 122 -10.03 30.45 -1.32
N SER A 123 -9.76 29.86 -0.15
CA SER A 123 -8.38 29.70 0.37
C SER A 123 -7.70 28.46 -0.21
N THR A 124 -6.47 28.64 -0.72
CA THR A 124 -5.59 27.58 -1.23
C THR A 124 -5.31 26.47 -0.20
N GLN A 125 -5.38 26.77 1.10
CA GLN A 125 -5.19 25.79 2.17
C GLN A 125 -6.22 24.65 2.08
N TYR A 126 -7.47 24.97 1.72
CA TYR A 126 -8.52 23.96 1.56
C TYR A 126 -8.33 23.10 0.31
N VAL A 127 -7.74 23.66 -0.75
CA VAL A 127 -7.36 22.88 -1.94
C VAL A 127 -6.25 21.89 -1.60
N LEU A 128 -5.21 22.33 -0.89
CA LEU A 128 -4.11 21.47 -0.45
C LEU A 128 -4.61 20.36 0.49
N TYR A 129 -5.56 20.68 1.37
CA TYR A 129 -6.22 19.69 2.22
C TYR A 129 -7.00 18.66 1.39
N ALA A 130 -7.82 19.08 0.43
CA ALA A 130 -8.55 18.17 -0.44
C ALA A 130 -7.60 17.26 -1.25
N LEU A 131 -6.54 17.82 -1.83
CA LEU A 131 -5.52 17.06 -2.58
C LEU A 131 -4.78 16.06 -1.68
N LEU A 132 -4.48 16.44 -0.44
CA LEU A 132 -3.94 15.52 0.56
C LEU A 132 -4.91 14.36 0.81
N CYS A 133 -6.19 14.64 1.07
CA CYS A 133 -7.19 13.57 1.25
C CYS A 133 -7.30 12.66 0.01
N PHE A 134 -7.35 13.23 -1.20
CA PHE A 134 -7.40 12.43 -2.44
C PHE A 134 -6.15 11.56 -2.65
N SER A 135 -4.95 12.09 -2.39
CA SER A 135 -3.72 11.29 -2.47
C SER A 135 -3.71 10.14 -1.46
N TRP A 136 -4.25 10.34 -0.24
CA TRP A 136 -4.44 9.27 0.74
C TRP A 136 -5.50 8.25 0.34
N ILE A 137 -6.58 8.65 -0.36
CA ILE A 137 -7.56 7.72 -0.93
C ILE A 137 -6.88 6.80 -1.95
N ILE A 138 -6.13 7.38 -2.89
CA ILE A 138 -5.37 6.61 -3.89
C ILE A 138 -4.37 5.70 -3.16
N ARG A 139 -3.62 6.22 -2.20
CA ARG A 139 -2.65 5.40 -1.44
C ARG A 139 -3.36 4.24 -0.75
N ALA A 140 -4.43 4.49 0.00
CA ALA A 140 -5.17 3.47 0.72
C ALA A 140 -5.70 2.39 -0.23
N ALA A 141 -6.30 2.76 -1.36
CA ALA A 141 -6.85 1.82 -2.34
C ALA A 141 -5.78 0.91 -2.98
N PHE A 142 -4.58 1.45 -3.22
CA PHE A 142 -3.51 0.76 -3.95
C PHE A 142 -2.47 0.05 -3.08
N SER A 143 -2.44 0.28 -1.77
CA SER A 143 -1.39 -0.27 -0.89
C SER A 143 -1.93 -0.96 0.37
N ASN A 144 -3.13 -0.61 0.83
CA ASN A 144 -3.69 -1.14 2.06
C ASN A 144 -4.48 -2.41 1.72
N HIS A 145 -3.84 -3.57 1.83
CA HIS A 145 -4.39 -4.87 1.41
C HIS A 145 -4.82 -4.95 -0.08
N TYR A 146 -4.34 -4.01 -0.91
CA TYR A 146 -4.59 -3.93 -2.35
C TYR A 146 -6.06 -4.10 -2.75
N GLN A 147 -6.97 -3.41 -2.06
CA GLN A 147 -8.40 -3.53 -2.31
C GLN A 147 -8.79 -3.32 -3.78
N ILE A 148 -8.07 -2.44 -4.47
CA ILE A 148 -8.33 -2.17 -5.88
C ILE A 148 -8.22 -3.44 -6.74
N VAL A 149 -7.35 -4.40 -6.39
CA VAL A 149 -7.24 -5.68 -7.15
C VAL A 149 -8.30 -6.70 -6.78
N GLN A 150 -8.99 -6.50 -5.66
CA GLN A 150 -10.16 -7.30 -5.30
C GLN A 150 -11.40 -6.82 -6.05
N TRP A 151 -11.51 -5.51 -6.31
CA TRP A 151 -12.60 -4.92 -7.08
C TRP A 151 -12.40 -5.02 -8.59
N PHE A 152 -11.14 -5.02 -9.04
CA PHE A 152 -10.78 -5.09 -10.45
C PHE A 152 -9.73 -6.19 -10.69
N GLU A 153 -10.13 -7.30 -11.30
CA GLU A 153 -9.32 -8.51 -11.34
C GLU A 153 -8.10 -8.45 -12.30
N ASN A 154 -8.09 -7.50 -13.25
CA ASN A 154 -7.11 -7.45 -14.34
C ASN A 154 -6.30 -6.15 -14.38
N ILE A 155 -5.94 -5.59 -13.22
CA ILE A 155 -5.07 -4.42 -13.16
C ILE A 155 -3.65 -4.79 -13.56
N ASN A 156 -3.06 -4.01 -14.46
CA ASN A 156 -1.67 -4.16 -14.87
C ASN A 156 -0.71 -3.96 -13.69
N TRP A 157 0.21 -4.91 -13.48
CA TRP A 157 1.17 -4.88 -12.38
C TRP A 157 2.04 -3.60 -12.38
N HIS A 158 2.52 -3.15 -13.55
CA HIS A 158 3.35 -1.94 -13.67
C HIS A 158 2.58 -0.68 -13.28
N PHE A 159 1.28 -0.62 -13.62
CA PHE A 159 0.42 0.49 -13.21
C PHE A 159 0.22 0.50 -11.71
N LEU A 160 -0.03 -0.67 -11.11
CA LEU A 160 -0.27 -0.81 -9.68
C LEU A 160 0.94 -0.38 -8.85
N VAL A 161 2.13 -0.93 -9.15
CA VAL A 161 3.36 -0.58 -8.42
C VAL A 161 3.70 0.91 -8.57
N ARG A 162 3.52 1.50 -9.75
CA ARG A 162 3.78 2.94 -9.92
C ARG A 162 2.79 3.78 -9.13
N THR A 163 1.52 3.42 -9.13
CA THR A 163 0.48 4.17 -8.42
C THR A 163 0.69 4.11 -6.91
N GLU A 164 1.07 2.98 -6.36
CA GLU A 164 1.41 2.86 -4.93
C GLU A 164 2.55 3.80 -4.52
N TYR A 165 3.62 3.86 -5.32
CA TYR A 165 4.80 4.66 -5.00
C TYR A 165 4.55 6.15 -5.24
N ILE A 166 3.91 6.51 -6.35
CA ILE A 166 3.56 7.90 -6.67
C ILE A 166 2.56 8.45 -5.64
N SER A 167 1.56 7.67 -5.23
CA SER A 167 0.60 8.11 -4.22
C SER A 167 1.25 8.38 -2.87
N LEU A 168 2.29 7.62 -2.48
CA LEU A 168 3.11 7.96 -1.32
C LEU A 168 3.76 9.34 -1.47
N TYR A 169 4.34 9.63 -2.64
CA TYR A 169 5.03 10.90 -2.89
C TYR A 169 4.09 12.09 -2.91
N LEU A 170 2.92 11.93 -3.52
CA LEU A 170 1.88 12.95 -3.56
C LEU A 170 1.32 13.23 -2.15
N SER A 171 1.08 12.19 -1.35
CA SER A 171 0.59 12.35 0.03
C SER A 171 1.53 13.19 0.88
N THR A 172 2.84 12.93 0.83
CA THR A 172 3.79 13.73 1.61
C THR A 172 4.05 15.10 0.99
N LEU A 173 3.99 15.24 -0.34
CA LEU A 173 4.07 16.53 -1.03
C LEU A 173 2.93 17.45 -0.60
N PHE A 174 1.67 17.03 -0.73
CA PHE A 174 0.52 17.85 -0.34
C PHE A 174 0.49 18.12 1.17
N GLY A 175 0.92 17.15 1.99
CA GLY A 175 1.09 17.36 3.43
C GLY A 175 2.11 18.47 3.73
N SER A 176 3.28 18.43 3.08
CA SER A 176 4.31 19.45 3.25
C SER A 176 3.87 20.85 2.80
N LEU A 177 3.14 20.93 1.67
CA LEU A 177 2.60 22.17 1.14
C LEU A 177 1.53 22.75 2.08
N LEU A 178 0.65 21.90 2.60
CA LEU A 178 -0.38 22.29 3.55
C LEU A 178 0.25 22.88 4.82
N VAL A 179 1.21 22.18 5.44
CA VAL A 179 1.91 22.69 6.64
C VAL A 179 2.61 24.01 6.34
N GLY A 180 3.35 24.11 5.22
CA GLY A 180 4.01 25.35 4.82
C GLY A 180 3.07 26.50 4.47
N SER A 181 1.78 26.23 4.26
CA SER A 181 0.73 27.24 4.06
C SER A 181 0.03 27.65 5.35
N LEU A 182 0.04 26.79 6.37
CA LEU A 182 -0.51 27.06 7.70
C LEU A 182 0.51 27.77 8.61
N PHE A 183 1.79 27.41 8.48
CA PHE A 183 2.91 27.90 9.30
C PHE A 183 4.00 28.54 8.43
N PRO A 184 3.72 29.65 7.73
CA PRO A 184 4.65 30.25 6.77
C PRO A 184 5.87 30.92 7.42
N LYS A 185 5.84 31.21 8.73
CA LYS A 185 6.97 31.84 9.45
C LYS A 185 7.96 30.79 9.97
N GLU A 186 7.47 29.60 10.26
CA GLU A 186 8.15 28.50 10.91
C GLU A 186 8.81 27.57 9.89
N VAL A 187 8.25 27.49 8.68
CA VAL A 187 8.78 26.65 7.60
C VAL A 187 9.72 27.45 6.70
N SER A 188 10.99 27.04 6.65
CA SER A 188 11.97 27.61 5.71
C SER A 188 11.54 27.41 4.25
N LYS A 189 11.52 28.51 3.48
CA LYS A 189 11.23 28.49 2.04
C LYS A 189 12.20 27.58 1.26
N VAL A 190 13.47 27.55 1.67
CA VAL A 190 14.52 26.72 1.05
C VAL A 190 14.24 25.24 1.30
N PHE A 191 13.97 24.87 2.55
CA PHE A 191 13.63 23.49 2.92
C PHE A 191 12.41 23.00 2.15
N ARG A 192 11.34 23.82 2.10
CA ARG A 192 10.14 23.51 1.33
C ARG A 192 10.43 23.29 -0.16
N MET A 193 11.24 24.16 -0.78
CA MET A 193 11.60 24.02 -2.18
C MET A 193 12.40 22.74 -2.46
N ILE A 194 13.40 22.44 -1.63
CA ILE A 194 14.18 21.19 -1.73
C ILE A 194 13.27 19.97 -1.65
N TYR A 195 12.33 19.97 -0.69
CA TYR A 195 11.40 18.85 -0.52
C TYR A 195 10.44 18.67 -1.71
N ILE A 196 9.91 19.78 -2.26
CA ILE A 196 9.09 19.75 -3.48
C ILE A 196 9.89 19.16 -4.64
N ILE A 197 11.12 19.64 -4.86
CA ILE A 197 12.01 19.15 -5.93
C ILE A 197 12.25 17.66 -5.75
N ALA A 198 12.49 17.20 -4.52
CA ALA A 198 12.67 15.78 -4.23
C ALA A 198 11.42 14.97 -4.59
N CYS A 199 10.23 15.36 -4.10
CA CYS A 199 8.98 14.65 -4.41
C CYS A 199 8.70 14.58 -5.91
N VAL A 200 8.88 15.69 -6.63
CA VAL A 200 8.71 15.74 -8.09
C VAL A 200 9.74 14.85 -8.79
N SER A 201 11.01 14.89 -8.36
CA SER A 201 12.07 14.08 -8.95
C SER A 201 11.82 12.58 -8.76
N PHE A 202 11.41 12.14 -7.57
CA PHE A 202 11.05 10.74 -7.31
C PHE A 202 9.80 10.30 -8.07
N THR A 203 8.82 11.20 -8.25
CA THR A 203 7.63 10.94 -9.07
C THR A 203 8.01 10.74 -10.53
N VAL A 204 8.79 11.66 -11.11
CA VAL A 204 9.29 11.55 -12.49
C VAL A 204 10.13 10.29 -12.66
N PHE A 205 11.05 10.03 -11.72
CA PHE A 205 11.88 8.83 -11.71
C PHE A 205 11.02 7.55 -11.74
N THR A 206 9.95 7.47 -10.94
CA THR A 206 9.06 6.31 -10.90
C THR A 206 8.24 6.13 -12.19
N LEU A 207 7.89 7.24 -12.85
CA LEU A 207 7.18 7.19 -14.13
C LEU A 207 8.06 6.64 -15.27
N VAL A 208 9.35 7.00 -15.29
CA VAL A 208 10.24 6.67 -16.41
C VAL A 208 11.11 5.45 -16.17
N ALA A 209 11.55 5.21 -14.93
CA ALA A 209 12.48 4.14 -14.61
C ALA A 209 11.81 2.75 -14.58
N ALA A 210 12.64 1.73 -14.71
CA ALA A 210 12.22 0.35 -14.51
C ALA A 210 11.82 0.12 -13.04
N PRO A 211 10.78 -0.70 -12.76
CA PRO A 211 10.35 -1.03 -11.41
C PRO A 211 11.46 -1.52 -10.48
N LEU A 212 12.38 -2.34 -10.99
CA LEU A 212 13.52 -2.80 -10.21
C LEU A 212 14.38 -1.64 -9.64
N LEU A 213 14.55 -0.57 -10.42
CA LEU A 213 15.35 0.59 -10.00
C LEU A 213 14.59 1.41 -8.95
N PHE A 214 13.40 1.93 -9.27
CA PHE A 214 12.75 2.87 -8.35
C PHE A 214 12.33 2.22 -7.03
N THR A 215 12.02 0.92 -7.04
CA THR A 215 11.70 0.18 -5.82
C THR A 215 12.92 -0.06 -4.91
N ALA A 216 14.15 0.00 -5.45
CA ALA A 216 15.38 -0.05 -4.67
C ALA A 216 15.65 1.26 -3.91
N TYR A 217 15.37 2.41 -4.54
CA TYR A 217 15.64 3.74 -3.97
C TYR A 217 14.56 4.23 -2.99
N ILE A 218 13.53 3.43 -2.71
CA ILE A 218 12.44 3.83 -1.82
C ILE A 218 12.92 4.16 -0.40
N GLN A 219 13.96 3.48 0.10
CA GLN A 219 14.49 3.74 1.44
C GLN A 219 15.08 5.14 1.57
N LEU A 220 15.72 5.65 0.50
CA LEU A 220 16.21 7.03 0.46
C LEU A 220 15.06 8.03 0.60
N TYR A 221 13.95 7.78 -0.10
CA TYR A 221 12.75 8.60 0.00
C TYR A 221 12.10 8.54 1.39
N LEU A 222 12.03 7.35 1.99
CA LEU A 222 11.49 7.17 3.33
C LEU A 222 12.33 7.92 4.38
N GLY A 223 13.67 7.89 4.25
CA GLY A 223 14.55 8.70 5.09
C GLY A 223 14.24 10.21 5.00
N LEU A 224 14.10 10.73 3.78
CA LEU A 224 13.71 12.13 3.55
C LEU A 224 12.33 12.46 4.15
N SER A 225 11.37 11.55 4.00
CA SER A 225 10.02 11.71 4.53
C SER A 225 9.99 11.70 6.06
N THR A 226 10.83 10.89 6.71
CA THR A 226 11.00 10.90 8.17
C THR A 226 11.56 12.24 8.67
N ILE A 227 12.56 12.79 7.98
CA ILE A 227 13.10 14.12 8.30
C ILE A 227 12.00 15.18 8.19
N LEU A 228 11.18 15.13 7.15
CA LEU A 228 10.02 16.01 7.01
C LEU A 228 9.06 15.85 8.20
N LEU A 229 8.65 14.63 8.54
CA LEU A 229 7.71 14.40 9.64
C LEU A 229 8.23 14.97 10.97
N ILE A 230 9.51 14.76 11.28
CA ILE A 230 10.16 15.34 12.46
C ILE A 230 10.12 16.87 12.39
N SER A 231 10.47 17.47 11.24
CA SER A 231 10.42 18.92 11.08
C SER A 231 9.01 19.51 11.27
N ILE A 232 7.97 18.81 10.80
CA ILE A 232 6.57 19.21 10.98
C ILE A 232 6.21 19.16 12.46
N LEU A 233 6.57 18.09 13.18
CA LEU A 233 6.30 17.97 14.61
C LEU A 233 6.95 19.10 15.41
N VAL A 234 8.20 19.45 15.09
CA VAL A 234 8.90 20.58 15.73
C VAL A 234 8.20 21.91 15.44
N VAL A 235 7.81 22.15 14.20
CA VAL A 235 7.08 23.38 13.81
C VAL A 235 5.75 23.50 14.56
N VAL A 236 4.97 22.42 14.63
CA VAL A 236 3.68 22.41 15.32
C VAL A 236 3.86 22.59 16.83
N ALA A 237 4.86 21.93 17.43
CA ALA A 237 5.17 22.08 18.85
C ALA A 237 5.55 23.53 19.20
N LYS A 238 6.38 24.17 18.36
CA LYS A 238 6.78 25.57 18.52
C LYS A 238 5.60 26.53 18.35
N ALA A 239 4.77 26.33 17.33
CA ALA A 239 3.58 27.16 17.12
C ALA A 239 2.59 27.03 18.28
N TYR A 240 2.47 25.84 18.88
CA TYR A 240 1.63 25.62 20.05
C TYR A 240 2.19 26.31 21.30
N SER A 241 3.50 26.27 21.55
CA SER A 241 4.11 26.98 22.68
C SER A 241 3.94 28.49 22.56
N GLU A 242 4.16 29.06 21.37
CA GLU A 242 4.00 30.50 21.12
C GLU A 242 2.53 30.96 21.20
N SER A 243 1.56 30.06 20.99
CA SER A 243 0.12 30.38 21.14
C SER A 243 -0.36 30.44 22.60
N ARG A 244 0.47 29.97 23.55
CA ARG A 244 0.18 29.97 24.99
C ARG A 244 0.83 31.14 25.74
N GLU A 245 1.77 31.83 25.11
CA GLU A 245 2.37 33.08 25.60
C GLU A 245 1.51 34.28 25.16
#